data_AF-A0AAC9HJV4-F1
#
_entry.id   AF-A0AAC9HJV4-F1
#
_cell.length_a   1.000
_cell.length_b   1.000
_cell.length_c   1.000
_cell.angle_alpha   90.00
_cell.angle_beta   90.00
_cell.angle_gamma   90.00
#
_symmetry.space_group_name_H-M   'P 1'
#
loop_
_entity.id
_entity.type
_entity.pdbx_description
1 polymer ?
#
loop_
_entity_poly.entity_id
_entity_poly.type
_entity_poly.pdbx_seq_one_letter_code
_entity_poly.pdbx_strand_id
1 'polypeptide(L)'
;MPAGAVPAAATLVRLGLLRGQPDGTLRPLDTITRAELMALLSRMVEDGWLNPFPARRLEGWVQAIRQDAGRSRPLTGSTGISGSWTGSPLPGRYIITLSTPGGGSKDYPLATTAGVFNLALPTPFALENLHVVAALNRRNALAFIKAYEPRQPSQLTASMGTVEKVIQGRSLQLVLRDLDHELHTYDANWATTVPAGLLSLKQGQWVKVGLNGTAAWNIEPLEVKKATGTVAAIEDRKLYLDKFDKNLGNVFLDWERARLSGKDDSKYTGSGLKVGAKVEITCLDWDKVLEIKVL
;
A
#
# COMPACT_ATOMS: atom_id res chain seq x y z
N MET A 1 41.00 16.49 -5.64
CA MET A 1 39.64 16.76 -5.11
C MET A 1 39.74 17.79 -3.99
N PRO A 2 38.88 18.83 -3.90
CA PRO A 2 38.89 19.75 -2.77
C PRO A 2 38.65 18.99 -1.45
N ALA A 3 39.40 19.29 -0.39
CA ALA A 3 39.37 18.52 0.86
C ALA A 3 37.97 18.41 1.48
N GLY A 4 37.16 19.49 1.40
CA GLY A 4 35.77 19.49 1.90
C GLY A 4 34.78 18.66 1.06
N ALA A 5 35.09 18.34 -0.20
CA ALA A 5 34.20 17.61 -1.10
C ALA A 5 34.39 16.08 -1.03
N VAL A 6 35.52 15.62 -0.49
CA VAL A 6 35.86 14.19 -0.35
C VAL A 6 34.77 13.36 0.34
N PRO A 7 34.25 13.75 1.52
CA PRO A 7 33.23 12.93 2.20
C PRO A 7 31.90 12.87 1.41
N ALA A 8 31.52 13.96 0.75
CA ALA A 8 30.31 14.02 -0.06
C ALA A 8 30.41 13.12 -1.30
N ALA A 9 31.52 13.19 -2.05
CA ALA A 9 31.69 12.34 -3.23
C ALA A 9 31.85 10.86 -2.86
N ALA A 10 32.57 10.53 -1.80
CA ALA A 10 32.65 9.16 -1.30
C ALA A 10 31.25 8.59 -0.99
N THR A 11 30.40 9.40 -0.36
CA THR A 11 29.01 9.02 -0.08
C THR A 11 28.19 8.83 -1.36
N LEU A 12 28.28 9.75 -2.31
CA LEU A 12 27.54 9.67 -3.59
C LEU A 12 27.99 8.49 -4.47
N VAL A 13 29.29 8.15 -4.45
CA VAL A 13 29.81 6.95 -5.12
C VAL A 13 29.31 5.68 -4.44
N ARG A 14 29.34 5.64 -3.10
CA ARG A 14 28.81 4.51 -2.32
C ARG A 14 27.32 4.30 -2.56
N LEU A 15 26.56 5.38 -2.75
CA LEU A 15 25.14 5.35 -3.11
C LEU A 15 24.89 5.01 -4.59
N GLY A 16 25.93 4.86 -5.43
CA GLY A 16 25.82 4.57 -6.86
C GLY A 16 25.37 5.74 -7.74
N LEU A 17 25.14 6.92 -7.15
CA LEU A 17 24.66 8.13 -7.84
C LEU A 17 25.76 8.76 -8.71
N LEU A 18 26.99 8.77 -8.21
CA LEU A 18 28.18 9.15 -8.99
C LEU A 18 28.95 7.89 -9.41
N ARG A 19 29.42 7.90 -10.66
CA ARG A 19 30.40 6.93 -11.14
C ARG A 19 31.64 7.69 -11.57
N GLY A 20 32.80 7.16 -11.19
CA GLY A 20 34.08 7.64 -11.71
C GLY A 20 34.26 7.29 -13.18
N GLN A 21 35.36 7.77 -13.73
CA GLN A 21 35.83 7.36 -15.04
C GLN A 21 36.20 5.86 -15.04
N PRO A 22 36.37 5.22 -16.21
CA PRO A 22 36.79 3.82 -16.30
C PRO A 22 38.11 3.52 -15.56
N ASP A 23 38.96 4.53 -15.36
CA ASP A 23 40.21 4.47 -14.60
C ASP A 23 40.03 4.54 -13.07
N GLY A 24 38.78 4.62 -12.59
CA GLY A 24 38.44 4.70 -11.17
C GLY A 24 38.56 6.09 -10.55
N THR A 25 38.91 7.12 -11.32
CA THR A 25 39.10 8.48 -10.82
C THR A 25 37.83 9.33 -10.87
N LEU A 26 37.75 10.32 -9.97
CA LEU A 26 36.74 11.38 -10.01
C LEU A 26 37.42 12.70 -10.42
N ARG A 27 36.81 13.44 -11.34
CA ARG A 27 37.28 14.75 -11.81
C ARG A 27 36.37 15.88 -11.33
N PRO A 28 36.47 16.27 -10.05
CA PRO A 28 35.52 17.17 -9.37
C PRO A 28 35.63 18.63 -9.82
N LEU A 29 36.75 19.01 -10.46
CA LEU A 29 36.99 20.37 -10.95
C LEU A 29 36.63 20.51 -12.43
N ASP A 30 36.35 19.40 -13.12
CA ASP A 30 35.93 19.44 -14.51
C ASP A 30 34.49 19.92 -14.60
N THR A 31 34.17 20.58 -15.70
CA THR A 31 32.78 20.99 -15.99
C THR A 31 31.93 19.76 -16.27
N ILE A 32 30.79 19.65 -15.59
CA ILE A 32 29.81 18.60 -15.88
C ILE A 32 29.13 18.87 -17.23
N THR A 33 29.12 17.87 -18.12
CA THR A 33 28.39 17.96 -19.38
C THR A 33 26.88 17.84 -19.14
N ARG A 34 26.07 18.35 -20.08
CA ARG A 34 24.61 18.15 -20.02
C ARG A 34 24.25 16.67 -19.99
N ALA A 35 24.96 15.82 -20.71
CA ALA A 35 24.72 14.37 -20.74
C ALA A 35 24.97 13.72 -19.38
N GLU A 36 26.08 14.06 -18.71
CA GLU A 36 26.40 13.55 -17.37
C GLU A 36 25.41 14.02 -16.31
N LEU A 37 25.00 15.30 -16.37
CA LEU A 37 23.96 15.83 -15.49
C LEU A 37 22.64 15.08 -15.71
N MET A 38 22.22 14.86 -16.95
CA MET A 38 21.00 14.11 -17.24
C MET A 38 21.09 12.65 -16.75
N ALA A 39 22.25 12.00 -16.90
CA ALA A 39 22.45 10.65 -16.38
C ALA A 39 22.40 10.59 -14.84
N LEU A 40 22.96 11.59 -14.16
CA LEU A 40 22.84 11.73 -12.70
C LEU A 40 21.39 11.92 -12.28
N LEU A 41 20.66 12.86 -12.89
CA LEU A 41 19.26 13.11 -12.59
C LEU A 41 18.38 11.88 -12.87
N SER A 42 18.64 11.16 -13.97
CA SER A 42 17.94 9.92 -14.30
C SER A 42 18.07 8.89 -13.18
N ARG A 43 19.29 8.66 -12.68
CA ARG A 43 19.54 7.74 -11.54
C ARG A 43 18.82 8.20 -10.28
N MET A 44 18.91 9.50 -9.96
CA MET A 44 18.20 10.05 -8.79
C MET A 44 16.67 9.86 -8.90
N VAL A 45 16.10 9.94 -10.10
CA VAL A 45 14.66 9.67 -10.32
C VAL A 45 14.34 8.18 -10.20
N GLU A 46 15.17 7.32 -10.77
CA GLU A 46 15.00 5.85 -10.70
C GLU A 46 15.13 5.33 -9.26
N ASP A 47 16.14 5.80 -8.52
CA ASP A 47 16.40 5.43 -7.11
C ASP A 47 15.43 6.11 -6.11
N GLY A 48 14.49 6.92 -6.61
CA GLY A 48 13.44 7.56 -5.82
C GLY A 48 13.88 8.78 -5.01
N TRP A 49 15.10 9.29 -5.23
CA TRP A 49 15.58 10.54 -4.62
C TRP A 49 14.88 11.78 -5.17
N LEU A 50 14.50 11.76 -6.45
CA LEU A 50 13.76 12.83 -7.10
C LEU A 50 12.43 12.31 -7.63
N ASN A 51 11.36 13.04 -7.32
CA ASN A 51 10.06 12.84 -7.93
C ASN A 51 9.65 14.14 -8.64
N PRO A 52 10.01 14.32 -9.92
CA PRO A 52 9.77 15.58 -10.63
C PRO A 52 8.28 15.87 -10.87
N PHE A 53 7.42 14.84 -10.75
CA PHE A 53 5.98 14.96 -10.95
C PHE A 53 5.22 14.13 -9.90
N PRO A 54 5.23 14.53 -8.61
CA PRO A 54 4.70 13.70 -7.53
C PRO A 54 3.20 13.41 -7.66
N ALA A 55 2.44 14.33 -8.27
CA ALA A 55 1.01 14.13 -8.52
C ALA A 55 0.70 13.20 -9.72
N ARG A 56 1.70 12.83 -10.53
CA ARG A 56 1.50 12.07 -11.79
C ARG A 56 2.36 10.82 -11.90
N ARG A 57 3.36 10.65 -11.04
CA ARG A 57 4.10 9.41 -10.87
C ARG A 57 3.34 8.51 -9.92
N LEU A 58 3.07 7.29 -10.35
CA LEU A 58 2.43 6.24 -9.58
C LEU A 58 3.40 5.08 -9.40
N GLU A 59 3.43 4.50 -8.22
CA GLU A 59 4.18 3.29 -7.91
C GLU A 59 3.28 2.32 -7.15
N GLY A 60 3.23 1.08 -7.62
CA GLY A 60 2.31 0.09 -7.12
C GLY A 60 2.31 -1.16 -7.98
N TRP A 61 1.24 -1.95 -7.91
CA TRP A 61 1.11 -3.16 -8.71
C TRP A 61 -0.20 -3.19 -9.49
N VAL A 62 -0.17 -3.85 -10.64
CA VAL A 62 -1.35 -3.95 -11.51
C VAL A 62 -2.24 -5.08 -11.05
N GLN A 63 -3.44 -4.71 -10.58
CA GLN A 63 -4.42 -5.63 -10.03
C GLN A 63 -5.29 -6.28 -11.09
N ALA A 64 -5.64 -5.54 -12.14
CA ALA A 64 -6.49 -6.03 -13.21
C ALA A 64 -6.30 -5.19 -14.47
N ILE A 65 -6.60 -5.80 -15.61
CA ILE A 65 -6.55 -5.14 -16.92
C ILE A 65 -7.82 -5.50 -17.68
N ARG A 66 -8.52 -4.48 -18.15
CA ARG A 66 -9.78 -4.62 -18.88
C ARG A 66 -9.64 -3.99 -20.25
N GLN A 67 -10.20 -4.64 -21.27
CA GLN A 67 -10.35 -4.05 -22.60
C GLN A 67 -11.73 -3.41 -22.69
N ASP A 68 -11.78 -2.11 -22.96
CA ASP A 68 -13.01 -1.39 -23.25
C ASP A 68 -13.44 -1.70 -24.69
N ALA A 69 -14.40 -2.61 -24.81
CA ALA A 69 -14.97 -3.06 -26.09
C ALA A 69 -15.92 -2.02 -26.74
N GLY A 70 -16.17 -0.86 -26.09
CA GLY A 70 -17.22 0.08 -26.48
C GLY A 70 -17.02 0.86 -27.79
N ARG A 71 -15.89 0.72 -28.49
CA ARG A 71 -15.63 1.35 -29.81
C ARG A 71 -14.67 0.53 -30.69
N SER A 72 -14.96 -0.75 -30.91
CA SER A 72 -14.30 -1.51 -31.98
C SER A 72 -14.86 -1.07 -33.35
N ARG A 73 -14.18 -0.13 -34.03
CA ARG A 73 -14.38 0.03 -35.49
C ARG A 73 -13.60 -1.10 -36.17
N PRO A 74 -14.23 -1.89 -37.07
CA PRO A 74 -13.50 -2.91 -37.80
C PRO A 74 -12.43 -2.23 -38.67
N LEU A 75 -11.17 -2.65 -38.51
CA LEU A 75 -10.06 -2.23 -39.35
C LEU A 75 -10.09 -3.07 -40.63
N THR A 76 -10.49 -2.47 -41.74
CA THR A 76 -10.22 -2.96 -43.08
C THR A 76 -8.83 -2.47 -43.51
N GLY A 77 -7.92 -3.39 -43.86
CA GLY A 77 -6.79 -3.08 -44.76
C GLY A 77 -5.40 -3.63 -44.39
N SER A 78 -4.97 -4.60 -45.19
CA SER A 78 -3.63 -4.85 -45.74
C SER A 78 -2.47 -5.32 -44.83
N THR A 79 -1.99 -6.50 -45.21
CA THR A 79 -0.74 -7.21 -44.89
C THR A 79 0.55 -6.43 -45.22
N GLY A 80 1.54 -6.51 -44.32
CA GLY A 80 2.95 -6.19 -44.55
C GLY A 80 3.79 -6.43 -43.28
N ILE A 81 4.77 -7.32 -43.34
CA ILE A 81 5.69 -7.67 -42.23
C ILE A 81 7.09 -7.12 -42.59
N SER A 82 7.67 -6.23 -41.76
CA SER A 82 9.10 -6.17 -41.42
C SER A 82 9.45 -4.99 -40.49
N GLY A 83 10.19 -5.26 -39.40
CA GLY A 83 11.10 -4.30 -38.74
C GLY A 83 10.57 -3.52 -37.52
N SER A 84 11.36 -3.55 -36.43
CA SER A 84 11.37 -2.67 -35.24
C SER A 84 10.06 -1.93 -34.88
N TRP A 85 9.39 -2.38 -33.82
CA TRP A 85 8.17 -1.76 -33.32
C TRP A 85 8.42 -0.41 -32.63
N THR A 86 8.48 0.67 -33.40
CA THR A 86 8.03 1.99 -32.95
C THR A 86 6.52 2.10 -33.23
N GLY A 87 5.71 1.65 -32.26
CA GLY A 87 4.29 1.97 -32.09
C GLY A 87 3.34 1.76 -33.29
N SER A 88 2.62 0.63 -33.31
CA SER A 88 1.21 0.68 -33.74
C SER A 88 0.30 0.76 -32.52
N PRO A 89 -0.82 1.49 -32.61
CA PRO A 89 -1.86 1.50 -31.59
C PRO A 89 -2.30 0.07 -31.28
N LEU A 90 -2.21 -0.34 -30.02
CA LEU A 90 -2.84 -1.58 -29.56
C LEU A 90 -4.33 -1.53 -29.94
N PRO A 91 -4.89 -2.55 -30.62
CA PRO A 91 -6.30 -2.54 -31.01
C PRO A 91 -7.17 -2.67 -29.74
N GLY A 92 -7.70 -1.54 -29.28
CA GLY A 92 -8.60 -1.47 -28.12
C GLY A 92 -8.12 -0.48 -27.08
N ARG A 93 -9.07 0.15 -26.40
CA ARG A 93 -8.77 1.02 -25.26
C ARG A 93 -8.64 0.13 -24.02
N TYR A 94 -7.51 0.17 -23.34
CA TYR A 94 -7.29 -0.60 -22.12
C TYR A 94 -7.49 0.26 -20.88
N ILE A 95 -8.05 -0.34 -19.84
CA ILE A 95 -8.15 0.23 -18.50
C ILE A 95 -7.32 -0.65 -17.58
N ILE A 96 -6.39 -0.05 -16.86
CA ILE A 96 -5.50 -0.72 -15.92
C ILE A 96 -5.91 -0.30 -14.51
N THR A 97 -6.28 -1.27 -13.68
CA THR A 97 -6.50 -1.06 -12.26
C THR A 97 -5.15 -1.15 -11.55
N LEU A 98 -4.63 0.00 -11.13
CA LEU A 98 -3.36 0.10 -10.40
C LEU A 98 -3.63 0.28 -8.92
N SER A 99 -3.03 -0.59 -8.10
CA SER A 99 -3.07 -0.50 -6.64
C SER A 99 -1.81 0.17 -6.14
N THR A 100 -1.99 1.34 -5.51
CA THR A 100 -0.89 2.11 -4.89
C THR A 100 -1.10 2.13 -3.38
N PRO A 101 -0.05 2.03 -2.55
CA PRO A 101 -0.21 1.98 -1.09
C PRO A 101 -0.91 3.22 -0.53
N GLY A 102 -0.58 4.41 -1.04
CA GLY A 102 -1.16 5.66 -0.56
C GLY A 102 -2.54 5.98 -1.15
N GLY A 103 -2.73 5.73 -2.44
CA GLY A 103 -3.91 6.14 -3.20
C GLY A 103 -4.95 5.05 -3.41
N GLY A 104 -4.66 3.81 -3.00
CA GLY A 104 -5.52 2.64 -3.17
C GLY A 104 -5.57 2.12 -4.59
N SER A 105 -6.58 1.30 -4.87
CA SER A 105 -6.84 0.74 -6.20
C SER A 105 -7.67 1.71 -7.04
N LYS A 106 -7.12 2.13 -8.19
CA LYS A 106 -7.76 3.08 -9.11
C LYS A 106 -7.61 2.65 -10.56
N ASP A 107 -8.63 2.94 -11.35
CA ASP A 107 -8.65 2.66 -12.77
C ASP A 107 -8.04 3.81 -13.56
N TYR A 108 -7.10 3.47 -14.44
CA TYR A 108 -6.47 4.43 -15.34
C TYR A 108 -6.57 3.94 -16.80
N PRO A 109 -7.00 4.80 -17.73
CA PRO A 109 -6.93 4.45 -19.14
C PRO A 109 -5.47 4.40 -19.60
N LEU A 110 -5.13 3.41 -20.43
CA LEU A 110 -3.84 3.34 -21.11
C LEU A 110 -3.87 4.29 -22.32
N ALA A 111 -2.89 5.20 -22.40
CA ALA A 111 -2.77 6.07 -23.56
C ALA A 111 -2.39 5.26 -24.81
N THR A 112 -2.93 5.62 -25.97
CA THR A 112 -2.62 4.96 -27.25
C THR A 112 -1.14 5.05 -27.62
N THR A 113 -0.46 6.11 -27.15
CA THR A 113 0.98 6.35 -27.34
C THR A 113 1.80 5.95 -26.11
N ALA A 114 1.26 5.10 -25.23
CA ALA A 114 1.95 4.75 -24.00
C ALA A 114 3.22 3.96 -24.30
N GLY A 115 4.34 4.37 -23.71
CA GLY A 115 5.56 3.57 -23.68
C GLY A 115 5.47 2.55 -22.55
N VAL A 116 5.50 1.26 -22.88
CA VAL A 116 5.49 0.16 -21.90
C VAL A 116 6.79 -0.62 -22.04
N PHE A 117 7.53 -0.73 -20.93
CA PHE A 117 8.90 -1.27 -20.91
C PHE A 117 9.00 -2.46 -19.95
N ASN A 118 10.03 -3.29 -20.16
CA ASN A 118 10.36 -4.46 -19.34
C ASN A 118 9.25 -5.53 -19.27
N LEU A 119 8.50 -5.71 -20.36
CA LEU A 119 7.53 -6.79 -20.48
C LEU A 119 8.12 -7.96 -21.25
N ALA A 120 7.83 -9.19 -20.78
CA ALA A 120 8.17 -10.41 -21.50
C ALA A 120 7.32 -10.60 -22.77
N LEU A 121 6.04 -10.18 -22.72
CA LEU A 121 5.10 -10.26 -23.84
C LEU A 121 4.62 -8.85 -24.21
N PRO A 122 4.53 -8.50 -25.50
CA PRO A 122 4.15 -7.16 -25.96
C PRO A 122 2.64 -6.95 -25.92
N THR A 123 2.00 -7.29 -24.79
CA THR A 123 0.56 -7.10 -24.58
C THR A 123 0.33 -6.41 -23.24
N PRO A 124 -0.66 -5.50 -23.12
CA PRO A 124 -0.98 -4.90 -21.83
C PRO A 124 -1.31 -5.93 -20.76
N PHE A 125 -1.98 -7.04 -21.12
CA PHE A 125 -2.34 -8.12 -20.19
C PHE A 125 -1.14 -8.71 -19.45
N ALA A 126 0.06 -8.67 -20.04
CA ALA A 126 1.28 -9.13 -19.40
C ALA A 126 1.72 -8.27 -18.20
N LEU A 127 1.11 -7.10 -17.98
CA LEU A 127 1.35 -6.27 -16.79
C LEU A 127 0.65 -6.80 -15.54
N GLU A 128 -0.36 -7.68 -15.67
CA GLU A 128 -1.12 -8.17 -14.54
C GLU A 128 -0.21 -8.85 -13.49
N ASN A 129 -0.45 -8.54 -12.22
CA ASN A 129 0.36 -8.97 -11.07
C ASN A 129 1.82 -8.45 -11.05
N LEU A 130 2.21 -7.49 -11.90
CA LEU A 130 3.56 -6.90 -11.87
C LEU A 130 3.63 -5.63 -11.02
N HIS A 131 4.77 -5.42 -10.35
CA HIS A 131 5.21 -4.12 -9.87
C HIS A 131 5.44 -3.19 -11.05
N VAL A 132 4.91 -1.98 -10.97
CA VAL A 132 5.08 -0.96 -12.00
C VAL A 132 5.38 0.40 -11.39
N VAL A 133 6.25 1.13 -12.09
CA VAL A 133 6.38 2.58 -11.96
C VAL A 133 5.76 3.19 -13.20
N ALA A 134 4.74 4.03 -13.02
CA ALA A 134 3.98 4.61 -14.11
C ALA A 134 3.92 6.14 -14.02
N ALA A 135 3.73 6.78 -15.18
CA ALA A 135 3.49 8.22 -15.26
C ALA A 135 2.22 8.54 -16.05
N LEU A 136 1.42 9.45 -15.50
CA LEU A 136 0.21 9.96 -16.13
C LEU A 136 0.51 11.14 -17.07
N ASN A 137 -0.16 11.18 -18.22
CA ASN A 137 -0.21 12.38 -19.05
C ASN A 137 -1.18 13.44 -18.48
N ARG A 138 -1.32 14.58 -19.17
CA ARG A 138 -2.22 15.67 -18.77
C ARG A 138 -3.71 15.29 -18.75
N ARG A 139 -4.10 14.15 -19.33
CA ARG A 139 -5.49 13.63 -19.35
C ARG A 139 -5.71 12.52 -18.32
N ASN A 140 -4.79 12.35 -17.36
CA ASN A 140 -4.81 11.28 -16.35
C ASN A 140 -4.83 9.86 -16.96
N ALA A 141 -4.25 9.69 -18.14
CA ALA A 141 -4.02 8.38 -18.75
C ALA A 141 -2.57 7.94 -18.56
N LEU A 142 -2.34 6.63 -18.38
CA LEU A 142 -1.02 6.03 -18.27
C LEU A 142 -0.29 6.22 -19.61
N ALA A 143 0.78 7.00 -19.61
CA ALA A 143 1.56 7.32 -20.79
C ALA A 143 2.95 6.67 -20.79
N PHE A 144 3.41 6.26 -19.61
CA PHE A 144 4.66 5.54 -19.44
C PHE A 144 4.46 4.50 -18.33
N ILE A 145 4.91 3.28 -18.57
CA ILE A 145 4.90 2.19 -17.60
C ILE A 145 6.22 1.43 -17.73
N LYS A 146 6.93 1.27 -16.61
CA LYS A 146 8.08 0.38 -16.49
C LYS A 146 7.70 -0.74 -15.53
N ALA A 147 7.74 -1.98 -16.03
CA ALA A 147 7.43 -3.17 -15.24
C ALA A 147 8.68 -3.76 -14.57
N TYR A 148 8.47 -4.45 -13.46
CA TYR A 148 9.48 -5.08 -12.62
C TYR A 148 9.03 -6.48 -12.19
N GLU A 149 9.41 -6.93 -11.00
CA GLU A 149 9.04 -8.23 -10.46
C GLU A 149 7.53 -8.41 -10.21
N PRO A 150 7.03 -9.65 -10.27
CA PRO A 150 5.66 -9.96 -9.88
C PRO A 150 5.46 -9.89 -8.37
N ARG A 151 4.22 -9.59 -7.97
CA ARG A 151 3.77 -9.66 -6.59
C ARG A 151 3.70 -11.13 -6.14
N GLN A 152 4.55 -11.52 -5.21
CA GLN A 152 4.63 -12.87 -4.66
C GLN A 152 4.50 -12.86 -3.13
N PRO A 153 3.46 -13.50 -2.56
CA PRO A 153 3.35 -13.63 -1.11
C PRO A 153 4.35 -14.67 -0.59
N SER A 154 4.96 -14.40 0.56
CA SER A 154 5.61 -15.40 1.39
C SER A 154 4.87 -15.46 2.73
N GLN A 155 4.75 -16.66 3.32
CA GLN A 155 4.04 -17.00 4.56
C GLN A 155 3.25 -15.85 5.20
N LEU A 156 1.97 -15.74 4.85
CA LEU A 156 1.13 -14.63 5.30
C LEU A 156 0.70 -14.84 6.76
N THR A 157 1.04 -13.89 7.61
CA THR A 157 0.46 -13.76 8.96
C THR A 157 -0.53 -12.60 8.96
N ALA A 158 -1.38 -12.52 9.99
CA ALA A 158 -2.33 -11.41 10.12
C ALA A 158 -2.31 -10.87 11.55
N SER A 159 -2.41 -9.55 11.64
CA SER A 159 -2.65 -8.81 12.87
C SER A 159 -3.96 -8.02 12.74
N MET A 160 -4.67 -7.83 13.84
CA MET A 160 -5.89 -7.01 13.89
C MET A 160 -5.72 -5.94 14.94
N GLY A 161 -6.29 -4.76 14.68
CA GLY A 161 -6.17 -3.65 15.61
C GLY A 161 -6.80 -2.38 15.09
N THR A 162 -6.57 -1.31 15.83
CA THR A 162 -7.02 0.03 15.49
C THR A 162 -5.87 0.85 14.93
N VAL A 163 -6.13 1.62 13.87
CA VAL A 163 -5.16 2.56 13.29
C VAL A 163 -4.86 3.67 14.31
N GLU A 164 -3.61 3.77 14.75
CA GLU A 164 -3.16 4.86 15.61
C GLU A 164 -2.82 6.09 14.76
N LYS A 165 -2.05 5.88 13.68
CA LYS A 165 -1.70 6.92 12.70
C LYS A 165 -1.07 6.33 11.45
N VAL A 166 -1.05 7.12 10.38
CA VAL A 166 -0.33 6.85 9.14
C VAL A 166 0.78 7.89 8.99
N ILE A 167 2.02 7.42 8.86
CA ILE A 167 3.20 8.30 8.74
C ILE A 167 3.56 8.42 7.26
N GLN A 168 3.73 9.66 6.80
CA GLN A 168 4.23 9.97 5.45
C GLN A 168 5.72 10.29 5.53
N GLY A 169 6.55 9.33 5.15
CA GLY A 169 8.00 9.50 5.02
C GLY A 169 8.46 9.16 3.60
N ARG A 170 9.66 8.57 3.48
CA ARG A 170 10.16 8.02 2.21
C ARG A 170 9.26 6.87 1.72
N SER A 171 8.84 6.02 2.65
CA SER A 171 7.76 5.05 2.49
C SER A 171 6.59 5.47 3.40
N LEU A 172 5.40 4.95 3.10
CA LEU A 172 4.26 5.07 4.01
C LEU A 172 4.40 4.03 5.12
N GLN A 173 4.06 4.41 6.34
CA GLN A 173 4.04 3.49 7.48
C GLN A 173 2.69 3.53 8.17
N LEU A 174 2.22 2.37 8.61
CA LEU A 174 1.02 2.24 9.43
C LEU A 174 1.44 1.94 10.86
N VAL A 175 1.01 2.78 11.80
CA VAL A 175 1.08 2.48 13.23
C VAL A 175 -0.25 1.87 13.65
N LEU A 176 -0.22 0.61 14.07
CA LEU A 176 -1.37 -0.15 14.51
C LEU A 176 -1.28 -0.39 16.02
N ARG A 177 -2.39 -0.20 16.73
CA ARG A 177 -2.55 -0.70 18.09
C ARG A 177 -3.30 -2.02 18.05
N ASP A 178 -2.64 -3.10 18.45
CA ASP A 178 -3.22 -4.45 18.41
C ASP A 178 -4.22 -4.70 19.55
N LEU A 179 -4.57 -5.99 19.73
CA LEU A 179 -5.50 -6.46 20.76
C LEU A 179 -4.89 -6.46 22.18
N ASP A 180 -3.56 -6.38 22.31
CA ASP A 180 -2.84 -6.35 23.59
C ASP A 180 -2.48 -4.92 24.06
N HIS A 181 -2.94 -3.92 23.30
CA HIS A 181 -2.57 -2.49 23.36
C HIS A 181 -1.12 -2.18 22.95
N GLU A 182 -0.43 -3.12 22.32
CA GLU A 182 0.92 -2.89 21.81
C GLU A 182 0.88 -2.12 20.49
N LEU A 183 1.84 -1.22 20.32
CA LEU A 183 1.98 -0.42 19.12
C LEU A 183 2.98 -1.09 18.17
N HIS A 184 2.50 -1.45 16.99
CA HIS A 184 3.31 -2.01 15.92
C HIS A 184 3.39 -1.03 14.77
N THR A 185 4.57 -0.88 14.18
CA THR A 185 4.77 -0.07 12.97
C THR A 185 5.06 -0.99 11.79
N TYR A 186 4.23 -0.91 10.75
CA TYR A 186 4.37 -1.70 9.54
C TYR A 186 4.73 -0.80 8.36
N ASP A 187 5.81 -1.15 7.66
CA ASP A 187 6.19 -0.48 6.43
C ASP A 187 5.25 -0.91 5.30
N ALA A 188 4.76 0.07 4.54
CA ALA A 188 4.08 -0.15 3.29
C ALA A 188 5.07 -0.02 2.12
N ASN A 189 5.07 -1.01 1.25
CA ASN A 189 5.87 -1.05 0.02
C ASN A 189 4.94 -1.10 -1.20
N TRP A 190 5.51 -1.17 -2.40
CA TRP A 190 4.75 -1.19 -3.65
C TRP A 190 3.68 -2.30 -3.73
N ALA A 191 3.84 -3.40 -2.99
CA ALA A 191 2.94 -4.54 -2.98
C ALA A 191 1.82 -4.43 -1.93
N THR A 192 1.88 -3.43 -1.04
CA THR A 192 0.86 -3.18 -0.02
C THR A 192 -0.45 -2.77 -0.66
N THR A 193 -1.51 -3.52 -0.38
CA THR A 193 -2.84 -3.26 -0.91
C THR A 193 -3.74 -2.72 0.19
N VAL A 194 -4.33 -1.55 -0.05
CA VAL A 194 -5.34 -0.93 0.80
C VAL A 194 -6.44 -0.39 -0.11
N PRO A 195 -7.70 -0.84 -0.04
CA PRO A 195 -8.71 -0.52 -1.05
C PRO A 195 -8.85 0.99 -1.36
N ALA A 196 -9.00 1.81 -0.31
CA ALA A 196 -9.10 3.27 -0.43
C ALA A 196 -7.75 4.00 -0.29
N GLY A 197 -6.65 3.25 -0.11
CA GLY A 197 -5.32 3.78 0.16
C GLY A 197 -5.08 4.09 1.63
N LEU A 198 -3.83 3.95 2.06
CA LEU A 198 -3.41 4.14 3.45
C LEU A 198 -3.70 5.57 3.95
N LEU A 199 -3.61 6.56 3.07
CA LEU A 199 -3.85 7.97 3.41
C LEU A 199 -5.31 8.30 3.72
N SER A 200 -6.24 7.39 3.38
CA SER A 200 -7.67 7.54 3.67
C SER A 200 -8.10 6.95 5.01
N LEU A 201 -7.21 6.17 5.65
CA LEU A 201 -7.52 5.51 6.92
C LEU A 201 -7.66 6.54 8.05
N LYS A 202 -8.65 6.33 8.91
CA LYS A 202 -8.94 7.22 10.04
C LYS A 202 -8.31 6.67 11.32
N GLN A 203 -7.90 7.57 12.21
CA GLN A 203 -7.50 7.18 13.56
C GLN A 203 -8.65 6.45 14.27
N GLY A 204 -8.34 5.37 14.99
CA GLY A 204 -9.31 4.50 15.67
C GLY A 204 -10.05 3.53 14.75
N GLN A 205 -9.83 3.58 13.44
CA GLN A 205 -10.47 2.66 12.51
C GLN A 205 -9.93 1.23 12.70
N TRP A 206 -10.83 0.25 12.77
CA TRP A 206 -10.45 -1.15 12.84
C TRP A 206 -9.97 -1.64 11.48
N VAL A 207 -8.83 -2.32 11.48
CA VAL A 207 -8.24 -2.90 10.28
C VAL A 207 -7.67 -4.29 10.59
N LYS A 208 -7.70 -5.15 9.59
CA LYS A 208 -6.91 -6.38 9.53
C LYS A 208 -5.71 -6.14 8.63
N VAL A 209 -4.52 -6.38 9.16
CA VAL A 209 -3.24 -6.23 8.45
C VAL A 209 -2.68 -7.61 8.18
N GLY A 210 -2.73 -8.06 6.93
CA GLY A 210 -1.94 -9.18 6.45
C GLY A 210 -0.49 -8.76 6.25
N LEU A 211 0.45 -9.56 6.72
CA LEU A 211 1.89 -9.30 6.66
C LEU A 211 2.58 -10.30 5.74
N ASN A 212 3.56 -9.83 4.99
CA ASN A 212 4.49 -10.66 4.21
C ASN A 212 5.90 -10.37 4.74
N GLY A 213 6.38 -11.25 5.64
CA GLY A 213 7.53 -10.92 6.49
C GLY A 213 7.21 -9.75 7.41
N THR A 214 7.99 -8.67 7.32
CA THR A 214 7.81 -7.44 8.12
C THR A 214 6.97 -6.36 7.43
N ALA A 215 6.69 -6.52 6.14
CA ALA A 215 5.98 -5.52 5.35
C ALA A 215 4.46 -5.76 5.38
N ALA A 216 3.69 -4.67 5.40
CA ALA A 216 2.25 -4.74 5.24
C ALA A 216 1.91 -5.23 3.82
N TRP A 217 1.14 -6.31 3.72
CA TRP A 217 0.76 -6.92 2.45
C TRP A 217 -0.65 -6.50 2.01
N ASN A 218 -1.64 -6.72 2.88
CA ASN A 218 -3.03 -6.34 2.66
C ASN A 218 -3.52 -5.64 3.93
N ILE A 219 -4.13 -4.46 3.80
CA ILE A 219 -4.76 -3.76 4.92
C ILE A 219 -6.24 -3.61 4.57
N GLU A 220 -7.07 -4.30 5.33
CA GLU A 220 -8.50 -4.40 5.12
C GLU A 220 -9.22 -3.66 6.25
N PRO A 221 -9.88 -2.52 5.97
CA PRO A 221 -10.80 -1.91 6.90
C PRO A 221 -11.91 -2.88 7.31
N LEU A 222 -12.16 -2.97 8.61
CA LEU A 222 -13.17 -3.86 9.17
C LEU A 222 -14.44 -3.09 9.51
N GLU A 223 -15.58 -3.66 9.15
CA GLU A 223 -16.88 -3.18 9.61
C GLU A 223 -17.18 -3.81 10.98
N VAL A 224 -17.09 -2.98 12.02
CA VAL A 224 -17.35 -3.41 13.39
C VAL A 224 -18.76 -3.05 13.83
N LYS A 225 -19.33 -3.92 14.65
CA LYS A 225 -20.61 -3.72 15.35
C LYS A 225 -20.31 -3.36 16.80
N LYS A 226 -21.24 -2.64 17.43
CA LYS A 226 -21.13 -2.23 18.83
C LYS A 226 -22.36 -2.62 19.63
N ALA A 227 -22.16 -3.06 20.85
CA ALA A 227 -23.21 -3.28 21.85
C ALA A 227 -22.82 -2.63 23.18
N THR A 228 -23.79 -2.14 23.93
CA THR A 228 -23.55 -1.49 25.23
C THR A 228 -24.45 -2.12 26.29
N GLY A 229 -23.89 -2.41 27.46
CA GLY A 229 -24.63 -3.02 28.56
C GLY A 229 -23.82 -3.08 29.85
N THR A 230 -24.42 -3.70 30.84
CA THR A 230 -23.79 -4.06 32.11
C THR A 230 -23.47 -5.55 32.08
N VAL A 231 -22.28 -5.95 32.54
CA VAL A 231 -21.90 -7.36 32.61
C VAL A 231 -22.80 -8.07 33.63
N ALA A 232 -23.65 -8.98 33.16
CA ALA A 232 -24.57 -9.75 34.00
C ALA A 232 -23.91 -11.02 34.56
N ALA A 233 -23.13 -11.71 33.74
CA ALA A 233 -22.41 -12.92 34.13
C ALA A 233 -21.18 -13.14 33.24
N ILE A 234 -20.19 -13.86 33.76
CA ILE A 234 -19.02 -14.34 33.04
C ILE A 234 -18.91 -15.84 33.33
N GLU A 235 -19.03 -16.68 32.30
CA GLU A 235 -18.96 -18.14 32.42
C GLU A 235 -17.99 -18.68 31.38
N ASP A 236 -16.83 -19.16 31.83
CA ASP A 236 -15.75 -19.62 30.96
C ASP A 236 -15.43 -18.60 29.85
N ARG A 237 -15.66 -18.98 28.59
CA ARG A 237 -15.42 -18.18 27.38
C ARG A 237 -16.64 -17.36 26.96
N LYS A 238 -17.64 -17.20 27.83
CA LYS A 238 -18.88 -16.47 27.53
C LYS A 238 -19.03 -15.25 28.44
N LEU A 239 -19.32 -14.12 27.81
CA LEU A 239 -19.68 -12.88 28.48
C LEU A 239 -21.15 -12.58 28.23
N TYR A 240 -21.92 -12.39 29.30
CA TYR A 240 -23.35 -12.07 29.23
C TYR A 240 -23.58 -10.61 29.59
N LEU A 241 -24.34 -9.89 28.75
CA LEU A 241 -24.85 -8.56 29.04
C LEU A 241 -26.29 -8.62 29.58
N ASP A 242 -26.63 -7.65 30.42
CA ASP A 242 -28.00 -7.43 30.93
C ASP A 242 -29.00 -7.07 29.82
N LYS A 243 -28.52 -6.37 28.78
CA LYS A 243 -29.31 -5.91 27.65
C LYS A 243 -29.12 -6.80 26.43
N PHE A 244 -30.23 -7.06 25.74
CA PHE A 244 -30.25 -7.75 24.47
C PHE A 244 -30.06 -6.77 23.31
N ASP A 245 -28.98 -6.94 22.55
CA ASP A 245 -28.81 -6.26 21.28
C ASP A 245 -29.55 -7.02 20.17
N LYS A 246 -30.24 -6.29 19.29
CA LYS A 246 -31.07 -6.90 18.23
C LYS A 246 -30.27 -7.73 17.23
N ASN A 247 -29.02 -7.35 16.96
CA ASN A 247 -28.17 -7.96 15.93
C ASN A 247 -27.10 -8.88 16.53
N LEU A 248 -26.63 -8.58 17.74
CA LEU A 248 -25.55 -9.30 18.41
C LEU A 248 -26.02 -10.20 19.54
N GLY A 249 -27.29 -10.09 19.96
CA GLY A 249 -27.80 -10.74 21.16
C GLY A 249 -27.18 -10.14 22.43
N ASN A 250 -27.10 -10.95 23.49
CA ASN A 250 -26.51 -10.55 24.77
C ASN A 250 -25.37 -11.48 25.23
N VAL A 251 -24.96 -12.44 24.40
CA VAL A 251 -23.92 -13.41 24.73
C VAL A 251 -22.78 -13.28 23.74
N PHE A 252 -21.58 -13.05 24.25
CA PHE A 252 -20.37 -12.85 23.46
C PHE A 252 -19.37 -13.96 23.78
N LEU A 253 -18.85 -14.64 22.75
CA LEU A 253 -17.91 -15.74 22.91
C LEU A 253 -16.45 -15.28 22.84
N ASP A 254 -15.56 -16.08 23.42
CA ASP A 254 -14.10 -15.89 23.42
C ASP A 254 -13.70 -14.46 23.84
N TRP A 255 -14.46 -13.90 24.79
CA TRP A 255 -14.32 -12.51 25.22
C TRP A 255 -12.92 -12.23 25.78
N GLU A 256 -12.23 -13.25 26.31
CA GLU A 256 -10.87 -13.15 26.82
C GLU A 256 -9.81 -12.83 25.75
N ARG A 257 -10.14 -12.99 24.46
CA ARG A 257 -9.26 -12.60 23.34
C ARG A 257 -9.41 -11.14 22.95
N ALA A 258 -10.43 -10.47 23.47
CA ALA A 258 -10.69 -9.07 23.18
C ALA A 258 -9.74 -8.17 23.97
N ARG A 259 -9.40 -7.04 23.36
CA ARG A 259 -8.69 -5.97 24.03
C ARG A 259 -9.54 -5.37 25.15
N LEU A 260 -8.97 -5.22 26.35
CA LEU A 260 -9.66 -4.56 27.46
C LEU A 260 -9.19 -3.11 27.60
N SER A 261 -10.09 -2.17 27.31
CA SER A 261 -9.81 -0.74 27.28
C SER A 261 -10.51 0.00 28.43
N GLY A 262 -9.88 1.03 28.97
CA GLY A 262 -10.52 1.99 29.86
C GLY A 262 -11.34 3.02 29.09
N LYS A 263 -12.01 3.92 29.83
CA LYS A 263 -12.84 4.99 29.26
C LYS A 263 -12.11 5.89 28.27
N ASP A 264 -10.81 6.08 28.46
CA ASP A 264 -9.94 6.95 27.64
C ASP A 264 -9.22 6.19 26.51
N ASP A 265 -9.68 4.98 26.13
CA ASP A 265 -9.08 4.10 25.11
C ASP A 265 -7.65 3.61 25.45
N SER A 266 -7.21 3.83 26.68
CA SER A 266 -5.97 3.30 27.24
C SER A 266 -6.14 1.86 27.72
N LYS A 267 -5.02 1.14 27.87
CA LYS A 267 -5.02 -0.22 28.40
C LYS A 267 -5.65 -0.22 29.79
N TYR A 268 -6.67 -1.06 29.99
CA TYR A 268 -7.33 -1.16 31.29
C TYR A 268 -6.36 -1.72 32.33
N THR A 269 -6.16 -0.99 33.43
CA THR A 269 -5.23 -1.35 34.52
C THR A 269 -5.91 -1.91 35.77
N GLY A 270 -7.24 -2.05 35.75
CA GLY A 270 -7.98 -2.66 36.85
C GLY A 270 -7.72 -4.17 36.97
N SER A 271 -8.28 -4.79 38.01
CA SER A 271 -8.10 -6.22 38.28
C SER A 271 -8.91 -7.15 37.34
N GLY A 272 -9.00 -6.81 36.06
CA GLY A 272 -9.83 -7.49 35.05
C GLY A 272 -11.28 -7.01 34.97
N LEU A 273 -12.04 -7.63 34.05
CA LEU A 273 -13.46 -7.39 33.85
C LEU A 273 -14.28 -8.02 34.99
N LYS A 274 -15.25 -7.27 35.53
CA LYS A 274 -16.08 -7.72 36.66
C LYS A 274 -17.56 -7.71 36.31
N VAL A 275 -18.31 -8.61 36.93
CA VAL A 275 -19.78 -8.57 36.92
C VAL A 275 -20.25 -7.25 37.53
N GLY A 276 -21.25 -6.62 36.91
CA GLY A 276 -21.76 -5.30 37.24
C GLY A 276 -21.03 -4.14 36.56
N ALA A 277 -19.93 -4.38 35.84
CA ALA A 277 -19.24 -3.32 35.09
C ALA A 277 -20.07 -2.87 33.88
N LYS A 278 -20.10 -1.56 33.63
CA LYS A 278 -20.68 -1.00 32.40
C LYS A 278 -19.65 -1.08 31.30
N VAL A 279 -20.04 -1.61 30.15
CA VAL A 279 -19.14 -1.86 29.02
C VAL A 279 -19.76 -1.47 27.68
N GLU A 280 -18.89 -1.07 26.75
CA GLU A 280 -19.14 -1.06 25.32
C GLU A 280 -18.30 -2.16 24.66
N ILE A 281 -18.96 -3.10 23.99
CA ILE A 281 -18.31 -4.18 23.25
C ILE A 281 -18.24 -3.80 21.78
N THR A 282 -17.05 -3.88 21.20
CA THR A 282 -16.82 -3.78 19.75
C THR A 282 -16.44 -5.14 19.21
N CYS A 283 -17.14 -5.62 18.18
CA CYS A 283 -16.93 -6.96 17.62
C CYS A 283 -17.19 -6.98 16.10
N LEU A 284 -16.70 -8.02 15.41
CA LEU A 284 -17.11 -8.30 14.03
C LEU A 284 -18.46 -9.02 14.01
N ASP A 285 -18.59 -9.98 14.92
CA ASP A 285 -19.82 -10.67 15.22
C ASP A 285 -19.82 -11.13 16.68
N TRP A 286 -20.93 -11.71 17.13
CA TRP A 286 -21.09 -12.20 18.51
C TRP A 286 -20.01 -13.23 18.95
N ASP A 287 -19.37 -13.93 18.00
CA ASP A 287 -18.28 -14.90 18.25
C ASP A 287 -16.86 -14.34 18.04
N LYS A 288 -16.74 -13.06 17.65
CA LYS A 288 -15.46 -12.39 17.35
C LYS A 288 -15.40 -11.02 17.99
N VAL A 289 -15.21 -11.03 19.30
CA VAL A 289 -15.04 -9.82 20.10
C VAL A 289 -13.64 -9.24 19.87
N LEU A 290 -13.56 -7.94 19.59
CA LEU A 290 -12.32 -7.24 19.33
C LEU A 290 -11.90 -6.38 20.52
N GLU A 291 -12.85 -5.68 21.14
CA GLU A 291 -12.58 -4.78 22.26
C GLU A 291 -13.75 -4.75 23.23
N ILE A 292 -13.43 -4.71 24.51
CA ILE A 292 -14.36 -4.46 25.60
C ILE A 292 -13.88 -3.20 26.30
N LYS A 293 -14.64 -2.12 26.17
CA LYS A 293 -14.35 -0.83 26.79
C LYS A 293 -15.14 -0.68 28.08
N VAL A 294 -14.45 -0.56 29.20
CA VAL A 294 -15.06 -0.35 30.53
C VAL A 294 -15.34 1.15 30.74
N LEU A 295 -16.60 1.49 31.03
CA LEU A 295 -17.14 2.87 31.04
C LEU A 295 -17.19 3.53 32.43
#